data_AF-A0AAC9LGP8-F1
#
_entry.id   AF-A0AAC9LGP8-F1
#
_cell.length_a   1.000
_cell.length_b   1.000
_cell.length_c   1.000
_cell.angle_alpha   90.00
_cell.angle_beta   90.00
_cell.angle_gamma   90.00
#
_symmetry.space_group_name_H-M   'P 1'
#
loop_
_entity.id
_entity.type
_entity.pdbx_description
1 polymer ?
#
loop_
_entity_poly.entity_id
_entity_poly.type
_entity_poly.pdbx_seq_one_letter_code
_entity_poly.pdbx_strand_id
1 'polypeptide(L)'
;MFSNADEVLRFIADEDVKFVDIRFCDLPGIMQHFTVPAATLDADAFTEGFAFDGSSVRGFQSIHESDMLLLPDPYTARLDLFRAEKTLNINFFVHDPLTREPYSRDPRNVARKAEEYLASSGVADQAFFGAEAEFYLFDSVRFDTTANSSFYEIDSEAGWWNSGEDEPGGNKGYKVRYKGGYFPVAPTDHFGDLRDRITLNLIESGFTVERAHHEVGTAGQSEINYKFNTLLHSADDLQLFKYIVKNTAWQAGRTATFMPKPLFGDNGSGMHTHQSLWNAGKPLFYDESGYGGLSDTARYYIGGLLHHAPSLLAFTNPTVNSYHRLVPGYEAPVNLVYSQRNRSACIRIPITGSNPKAKRVEFRCPDASGNPYLSFAAQMMAGLDGIKNKIEPVAPVDKDLYELPPEEAKGVPQVPSTLPAVIDKLESDHDYLLEGGVFTPDLIETWIKLKRENEIDPIRLRPHPHEFALYYDV
;
A
#
# COMPACT_ATOMS: atom_id res chain seq x y z
N MET A 1 0.07 -22.95 -2.65
CA MET A 1 -1.08 -22.24 -2.05
C MET A 1 -2.25 -23.18 -2.06
N PHE A 2 -3.10 -23.09 -1.05
CA PHE A 2 -4.27 -23.96 -0.90
C PHE A 2 -5.38 -23.53 -1.87
N SER A 3 -6.07 -24.48 -2.46
CA SER A 3 -7.12 -24.23 -3.44
C SER A 3 -8.53 -24.48 -2.90
N ASN A 4 -8.65 -25.14 -1.74
CA ASN A 4 -9.94 -25.50 -1.13
C ASN A 4 -9.79 -25.78 0.38
N ALA A 5 -10.93 -25.96 1.06
CA ALA A 5 -11.01 -26.24 2.49
C ALA A 5 -10.30 -27.55 2.91
N ASP A 6 -10.48 -28.62 2.14
CA ASP A 6 -9.90 -29.94 2.46
C ASP A 6 -8.38 -29.90 2.53
N GLU A 7 -7.73 -29.15 1.64
CA GLU A 7 -6.28 -28.96 1.68
C GLU A 7 -5.81 -28.21 2.93
N VAL A 8 -6.58 -27.22 3.39
CA VAL A 8 -6.29 -26.47 4.62
C VAL A 8 -6.46 -27.36 5.85
N LEU A 9 -7.57 -28.09 5.95
CA LEU A 9 -7.84 -29.00 7.07
C LEU A 9 -6.80 -30.11 7.16
N ARG A 10 -6.42 -30.70 6.02
CA ARG A 10 -5.33 -31.69 5.96
C ARG A 10 -4.02 -31.09 6.44
N PHE A 11 -3.69 -29.87 6.01
CA PHE A 11 -2.48 -29.19 6.46
C PHE A 11 -2.47 -28.93 7.96
N ILE A 12 -3.60 -28.48 8.53
CA ILE A 12 -3.74 -28.29 9.99
C ILE A 12 -3.41 -29.58 10.75
N ALA A 13 -3.91 -30.72 10.27
CA ALA A 13 -3.65 -32.02 10.87
C ALA A 13 -2.20 -32.50 10.67
N ASP A 14 -1.70 -32.45 9.43
CA ASP A 14 -0.36 -32.94 9.06
C ASP A 14 0.75 -32.14 9.76
N GLU A 15 0.55 -30.83 9.91
CA GLU A 15 1.51 -29.94 10.53
C GLU A 15 1.31 -29.80 12.05
N ASP A 16 0.32 -30.46 12.65
CA ASP A 16 0.01 -30.36 14.08
C ASP A 16 -0.20 -28.89 14.54
N VAL A 17 -0.94 -28.13 13.73
CA VAL A 17 -1.29 -26.73 14.02
C VAL A 17 -2.18 -26.68 15.26
N LYS A 18 -1.83 -25.80 16.21
CA LYS A 18 -2.55 -25.66 17.49
C LYS A 18 -3.65 -24.63 17.44
N PHE A 19 -3.43 -23.57 16.67
CA PHE A 19 -4.33 -22.44 16.59
C PHE A 19 -4.55 -21.98 15.14
N VAL A 20 -5.73 -21.45 14.88
CA VAL A 20 -6.01 -20.69 13.66
C VAL A 20 -6.20 -19.23 14.06
N ASP A 21 -5.49 -18.34 13.38
CA ASP A 21 -5.62 -16.90 13.52
C ASP A 21 -6.54 -16.39 12.41
N ILE A 22 -7.74 -15.99 12.80
CA ILE A 22 -8.79 -15.48 11.92
C ILE A 22 -8.50 -14.01 11.69
N ARG A 23 -8.15 -13.64 10.44
CA ARG A 23 -7.76 -12.29 10.07
C ARG A 23 -8.76 -11.66 9.10
N PHE A 24 -9.00 -10.36 9.24
CA PHE A 24 -9.78 -9.57 8.28
C PHE A 24 -9.28 -8.13 8.27
N CYS A 25 -9.61 -7.33 7.26
CA CYS A 25 -9.09 -5.97 7.13
C CYS A 25 -10.14 -4.95 7.57
N ASP A 26 -9.75 -4.04 8.48
CA ASP A 26 -10.59 -2.87 8.76
C ASP A 26 -10.53 -1.84 7.62
N LEU A 27 -11.43 -0.85 7.66
CA LEU A 27 -11.55 0.09 6.55
C LEU A 27 -10.24 0.89 6.30
N PRO A 28 -9.56 1.46 7.33
CA PRO A 28 -8.27 2.13 7.14
C PRO A 28 -7.12 1.27 6.57
N GLY A 29 -7.18 -0.06 6.71
CA GLY A 29 -6.18 -0.96 6.12
C GLY A 29 -5.34 -1.75 7.13
N ILE A 30 -5.75 -1.85 8.38
CA ILE A 30 -5.10 -2.65 9.42
C ILE A 30 -5.78 -4.01 9.51
N MET A 31 -4.98 -5.08 9.43
CA MET A 31 -5.47 -6.43 9.71
C MET A 31 -5.87 -6.54 11.18
N GLN A 32 -7.14 -6.87 11.40
CA GLN A 32 -7.69 -7.28 12.68
C GLN A 32 -7.57 -8.79 12.80
N HIS A 33 -7.55 -9.31 14.03
CA HIS A 33 -7.53 -10.75 14.23
C HIS A 33 -8.15 -11.19 15.55
N PHE A 34 -8.58 -12.44 15.59
CA PHE A 34 -8.76 -13.21 16.82
C PHE A 34 -8.33 -14.66 16.59
N THR A 35 -8.01 -15.36 17.67
CA THR A 35 -7.48 -16.73 17.60
C THR A 35 -8.51 -17.72 18.11
N VAL A 36 -8.65 -18.85 17.39
CA VAL A 36 -9.42 -20.02 17.83
C VAL A 36 -8.51 -21.25 17.93
N PRO A 37 -8.83 -22.24 18.77
CA PRO A 37 -8.18 -23.55 18.71
C PRO A 37 -8.32 -24.15 17.30
N ALA A 38 -7.30 -24.85 16.81
CA ALA A 38 -7.33 -25.39 15.44
C ALA A 38 -8.53 -26.33 15.21
N ALA A 39 -8.96 -27.08 16.24
CA ALA A 39 -10.12 -27.95 16.20
C ALA A 39 -11.46 -27.22 15.96
N THR A 40 -11.50 -25.90 16.12
CA THR A 40 -12.68 -25.06 15.88
C THR A 40 -12.85 -24.72 14.39
N LEU A 41 -11.80 -24.83 13.56
CA LEU A 41 -11.91 -24.72 12.11
C LEU A 41 -12.12 -26.12 11.52
N ASP A 42 -13.36 -26.57 11.46
CA ASP A 42 -13.77 -27.81 10.80
C ASP A 42 -14.36 -27.54 9.40
N ALA A 43 -14.91 -28.55 8.75
CA ALA A 43 -15.50 -28.41 7.41
C ALA A 43 -16.73 -27.47 7.41
N ASP A 44 -17.54 -27.50 8.47
CA ASP A 44 -18.74 -26.69 8.58
C ASP A 44 -18.36 -25.22 8.73
N ALA A 45 -17.28 -24.89 9.45
CA ALA A 45 -16.77 -23.53 9.61
C ALA A 45 -16.45 -22.79 8.28
N PHE A 46 -16.13 -23.51 7.19
CA PHE A 46 -15.94 -22.90 5.87
C PHE A 46 -17.25 -22.42 5.22
N THR A 47 -18.39 -22.92 5.68
CA THR A 47 -19.72 -22.56 5.18
C THR A 47 -20.52 -21.75 6.20
N GLU A 48 -20.36 -22.05 7.49
CA GLU A 48 -21.07 -21.40 8.58
C GLU A 48 -20.41 -20.09 8.99
N GLY A 49 -19.08 -20.06 9.00
CA GLY A 49 -18.26 -18.90 9.35
C GLY A 49 -18.14 -18.64 10.85
N PHE A 50 -17.49 -17.52 11.19
CA PHE A 50 -17.30 -17.06 12.56
C PHE A 50 -17.98 -15.71 12.79
N ALA A 51 -18.70 -15.57 13.90
CA ALA A 51 -19.29 -14.30 14.30
C ALA A 51 -18.26 -13.39 14.99
N PHE A 52 -18.42 -12.07 14.84
CA PHE A 52 -17.66 -11.06 15.58
C PHE A 52 -18.46 -9.76 15.75
N ASP A 53 -18.01 -8.90 16.67
CA ASP A 53 -18.56 -7.56 16.88
C ASP A 53 -17.92 -6.55 15.92
N GLY A 54 -18.67 -6.14 14.91
CA GLY A 54 -18.30 -5.14 13.92
C GLY A 54 -18.35 -3.69 14.43
N SER A 55 -18.98 -3.40 15.58
CA SER A 55 -19.08 -2.04 16.12
C SER A 55 -17.76 -1.50 16.67
N SER A 56 -16.87 -2.41 17.04
CA SER A 56 -15.51 -2.10 17.51
C SER A 56 -14.50 -1.95 16.36
N VAL A 57 -14.92 -2.16 15.10
CA VAL A 57 -14.06 -2.08 13.92
C VAL A 57 -14.26 -0.75 13.20
N ARG A 58 -13.15 -0.05 12.95
CA ARG A 58 -13.18 1.29 12.35
C ARG A 58 -13.80 1.26 10.95
N GLY A 59 -14.84 2.06 10.76
CA GLY A 59 -15.56 2.18 9.50
C GLY A 59 -16.56 1.06 9.21
N PHE A 60 -16.83 0.17 10.18
CA PHE A 60 -17.76 -0.94 10.00
C PHE A 60 -19.17 -0.58 10.48
N GLN A 61 -19.74 -1.34 11.41
CA GLN A 61 -21.13 -1.19 11.84
C GLN A 61 -21.23 -0.27 13.03
N SER A 62 -22.45 0.17 13.30
CA SER A 62 -22.77 0.86 14.55
C SER A 62 -23.27 -0.16 15.60
N ILE A 63 -23.35 0.26 16.87
CA ILE A 63 -23.67 -0.62 18.00
C ILE A 63 -25.03 -1.36 17.85
N HIS A 64 -25.99 -0.80 17.11
CA HIS A 64 -27.31 -1.43 16.96
C HIS A 64 -27.40 -2.47 15.84
N GLU A 65 -26.35 -2.63 15.04
CA GLU A 65 -26.21 -3.63 13.95
C GLU A 65 -24.82 -4.31 14.05
N SER A 66 -24.40 -4.64 15.27
CA SER A 66 -23.00 -5.00 15.58
C SER A 66 -22.56 -6.36 15.05
N ASP A 67 -23.44 -7.35 15.04
CA ASP A 67 -23.05 -8.73 14.70
C ASP A 67 -22.70 -8.85 13.22
N MET A 68 -21.54 -9.44 12.93
CA MET A 68 -21.02 -9.62 11.58
C MET A 68 -20.47 -11.04 11.41
N LEU A 69 -20.44 -11.54 10.17
CA LEU A 69 -20.00 -12.90 9.85
C LEU A 69 -18.68 -12.89 9.08
N LEU A 70 -17.78 -13.83 9.38
CA LEU A 70 -16.52 -14.04 8.67
C LEU A 70 -16.53 -15.40 7.96
N LEU A 71 -16.27 -15.39 6.65
CA LEU A 71 -16.08 -16.61 5.85
C LEU A 71 -14.62 -16.73 5.37
N PRO A 72 -13.96 -17.90 5.54
CA PRO A 72 -12.54 -18.06 5.27
C PRO A 72 -12.22 -18.01 3.78
N ASP A 73 -11.06 -17.47 3.46
CA ASP A 73 -10.43 -17.59 2.15
C ASP A 73 -9.24 -18.58 2.22
N PRO A 74 -9.40 -19.84 1.76
CA PRO A 74 -8.36 -20.85 1.81
C PRO A 74 -7.04 -20.43 1.15
N TYR A 75 -7.10 -19.60 0.09
CA TYR A 75 -5.92 -19.19 -0.67
C TYR A 75 -4.89 -18.46 0.21
N THR A 76 -5.39 -17.73 1.21
CA THR A 76 -4.59 -16.86 2.08
C THR A 76 -3.95 -17.60 3.26
N ALA A 77 -4.24 -18.89 3.45
CA ALA A 77 -3.74 -19.64 4.58
C ALA A 77 -2.19 -19.74 4.57
N ARG A 78 -1.54 -19.30 5.65
CA ARG A 78 -0.07 -19.31 5.84
C ARG A 78 0.30 -19.61 7.28
N LEU A 79 1.37 -20.37 7.51
CA LEU A 79 1.90 -20.54 8.87
C LEU A 79 2.45 -19.22 9.40
N ASP A 80 2.21 -18.96 10.68
CA ASP A 80 2.81 -17.84 11.39
C ASP A 80 4.23 -18.19 11.83
N LEU A 81 5.21 -17.38 11.43
CA LEU A 81 6.63 -17.62 11.72
C LEU A 81 7.08 -17.00 13.05
N PHE A 82 6.22 -16.24 13.73
CA PHE A 82 6.59 -15.41 14.88
C PHE A 82 5.97 -15.90 16.18
N ARG A 83 4.83 -16.60 16.10
CA ARG A 83 4.13 -17.15 17.27
C ARG A 83 4.85 -18.37 17.82
N ALA A 84 4.98 -18.42 19.16
CA ALA A 84 5.60 -19.55 19.86
C ALA A 84 4.83 -20.86 19.64
N GLU A 85 3.49 -20.81 19.67
CA GLU A 85 2.64 -21.95 19.35
C GLU A 85 2.29 -21.97 17.87
N LYS A 86 2.41 -23.15 17.25
CA LYS A 86 2.21 -23.32 15.81
C LYS A 86 0.80 -22.88 15.40
N THR A 87 0.74 -21.85 14.57
CA THR A 87 -0.49 -21.16 14.24
C THR A 87 -0.60 -21.00 12.73
N LEU A 88 -1.80 -21.22 12.19
CA LEU A 88 -2.13 -20.93 10.80
C LEU A 88 -2.94 -19.63 10.71
N ASN A 89 -2.42 -18.65 9.98
CA ASN A 89 -3.12 -17.40 9.66
C ASN A 89 -3.99 -17.60 8.43
N ILE A 90 -5.26 -17.15 8.48
CA ILE A 90 -6.17 -17.19 7.34
C ILE A 90 -6.93 -15.86 7.28
N ASN A 91 -7.00 -15.24 6.10
CA ASN A 91 -7.85 -14.07 5.88
C ASN A 91 -9.28 -14.48 5.57
N PHE A 92 -10.23 -13.65 6.00
CA PHE A 92 -11.66 -13.88 5.87
C PHE A 92 -12.31 -12.73 5.12
N PHE A 93 -13.42 -13.02 4.46
CA PHE A 93 -14.36 -12.02 3.96
C PHE A 93 -15.43 -11.75 5.01
N VAL A 94 -15.90 -10.51 5.06
CA VAL A 94 -16.97 -10.10 5.97
C VAL A 94 -18.31 -10.16 5.26
N HIS A 95 -19.32 -10.69 5.93
CA HIS A 95 -20.66 -10.88 5.41
C HIS A 95 -21.70 -10.40 6.42
N ASP A 96 -22.87 -10.01 5.92
CA ASP A 96 -24.05 -9.80 6.75
C ASP A 96 -24.50 -11.14 7.37
N PRO A 97 -24.75 -11.22 8.68
CA PRO A 97 -25.01 -12.51 9.34
C PRO A 97 -26.38 -13.10 9.01
N LEU A 98 -27.33 -12.31 8.50
CA LEU A 98 -28.70 -12.75 8.22
C LEU A 98 -28.87 -13.16 6.75
N THR A 99 -28.47 -12.27 5.84
CA THR A 99 -28.57 -12.45 4.40
C THR A 99 -27.41 -13.23 3.81
N ARG A 100 -26.27 -13.27 4.52
CA ARG A 100 -24.98 -13.81 4.06
C ARG A 100 -24.38 -13.09 2.85
N GLU A 101 -24.95 -11.95 2.47
CA GLU A 101 -24.42 -11.13 1.39
C GLU A 101 -23.05 -10.54 1.77
N PRO A 102 -22.12 -10.41 0.82
CA PRO A 102 -20.84 -9.74 1.04
C PRO A 102 -21.02 -8.31 1.56
N TYR A 103 -20.37 -7.99 2.68
CA TYR A 103 -20.45 -6.68 3.28
C TYR A 103 -19.80 -5.60 2.40
N SER A 104 -20.51 -4.48 2.18
CA SER A 104 -20.12 -3.41 1.26
C SER A 104 -18.83 -2.70 1.65
N ARG A 105 -18.56 -2.60 2.96
CA ARG A 105 -17.39 -1.89 3.51
C ARG A 105 -16.22 -2.80 3.89
N ASP A 106 -16.29 -4.10 3.56
CA ASP A 106 -15.14 -4.99 3.63
C ASP A 106 -14.19 -4.70 2.46
N PRO A 107 -12.94 -4.24 2.73
CA PRO A 107 -11.97 -3.98 1.69
C PRO A 107 -11.70 -5.18 0.78
N ARG A 108 -11.69 -6.41 1.33
CA ARG A 108 -11.44 -7.62 0.54
C ARG A 108 -12.60 -7.91 -0.42
N ASN A 109 -13.84 -7.68 0.00
CA ASN A 109 -15.00 -7.76 -0.90
C ASN A 109 -14.96 -6.69 -2.00
N VAL A 110 -14.51 -5.47 -1.71
CA VAL A 110 -14.33 -4.42 -2.75
C VAL A 110 -13.32 -4.87 -3.80
N ALA A 111 -12.18 -5.41 -3.39
CA ALA A 111 -11.18 -5.97 -4.31
C ALA A 111 -11.75 -7.14 -5.14
N ARG A 112 -12.50 -8.07 -4.52
CA ARG A 112 -13.16 -9.17 -5.23
C ARG A 112 -14.18 -8.68 -6.26
N LYS A 113 -15.06 -7.75 -5.87
CA LYS A 113 -16.03 -7.12 -6.79
C LYS A 113 -15.34 -6.40 -7.94
N ALA A 114 -14.18 -5.80 -7.71
CA ALA A 114 -13.41 -5.15 -8.75
C ALA A 114 -12.94 -6.16 -9.82
N GLU A 115 -12.39 -7.32 -9.40
CA GLU A 115 -12.00 -8.39 -10.32
C GLU A 115 -13.20 -8.97 -11.09
N GLU A 116 -14.35 -9.15 -10.42
CA GLU A 116 -15.60 -9.58 -11.05
C GLU A 116 -16.12 -8.55 -12.07
N TYR A 117 -16.01 -7.25 -11.75
CA TYR A 117 -16.37 -6.17 -12.67
C TYR A 117 -15.45 -6.15 -13.90
N LEU A 118 -14.13 -6.33 -13.71
CA LEU A 118 -13.19 -6.42 -14.82
C LEU A 118 -13.60 -7.53 -15.79
N ALA A 119 -13.85 -8.73 -15.28
CA ALA A 119 -14.25 -9.87 -16.10
C ALA A 119 -15.58 -9.63 -16.82
N SER A 120 -16.57 -9.03 -16.14
CA SER A 120 -17.89 -8.74 -16.74
C SER A 120 -17.89 -7.55 -17.71
N SER A 121 -16.94 -6.63 -17.60
CA SER A 121 -16.78 -5.48 -18.52
C SER A 121 -16.38 -5.88 -19.94
N GLY A 122 -15.80 -7.08 -20.11
CA GLY A 122 -15.27 -7.58 -21.39
C GLY A 122 -13.92 -6.97 -21.81
N VAL A 123 -13.32 -6.11 -20.99
CA VAL A 123 -12.00 -5.50 -21.26
C VAL A 123 -10.87 -6.52 -21.08
N ALA A 124 -10.88 -7.24 -19.95
CA ALA A 124 -9.87 -8.22 -19.57
C ALA A 124 -10.48 -9.26 -18.60
N ASP A 125 -9.80 -10.38 -18.37
CA ASP A 125 -10.18 -11.37 -17.35
C ASP A 125 -9.29 -11.31 -16.10
N GLN A 126 -8.11 -10.69 -16.20
CA GLN A 126 -7.16 -10.56 -15.10
C GLN A 126 -6.48 -9.19 -15.09
N ALA A 127 -6.35 -8.62 -13.89
CA ALA A 127 -5.48 -7.48 -13.62
C ALA A 127 -4.38 -7.90 -12.66
N PHE A 128 -3.13 -7.74 -13.08
CA PHE A 128 -1.98 -8.04 -12.23
C PHE A 128 -1.42 -6.77 -11.60
N PHE A 129 -1.13 -6.87 -10.29
CA PHE A 129 -0.57 -5.81 -9.47
C PHE A 129 0.76 -6.26 -8.85
N GLY A 130 1.80 -5.47 -9.01
CA GLY A 130 3.09 -5.65 -8.34
C GLY A 130 3.41 -4.40 -7.53
N ALA A 131 3.50 -4.52 -6.21
CA ALA A 131 3.71 -3.38 -5.31
C ALA A 131 5.13 -3.37 -4.75
N GLU A 132 5.80 -2.22 -4.87
CA GLU A 132 7.12 -1.96 -4.26
C GLU A 132 6.89 -1.08 -3.02
N ALA A 133 6.60 -1.70 -1.86
CA ALA A 133 6.38 -0.98 -0.61
C ALA A 133 7.69 -0.76 0.15
N GLU A 134 8.22 0.46 0.05
CA GLU A 134 9.39 0.90 0.80
C GLU A 134 9.06 1.03 2.30
N PHE A 135 10.06 0.85 3.16
CA PHE A 135 9.90 0.99 4.62
C PHE A 135 11.19 1.46 5.29
N TYR A 136 11.06 1.97 6.50
CA TYR A 136 12.21 2.30 7.36
C TYR A 136 12.33 1.31 8.50
N LEU A 137 13.58 0.93 8.80
CA LEU A 137 13.98 0.26 10.03
C LEU A 137 14.60 1.30 10.98
N PHE A 138 14.02 1.45 12.16
CA PHE A 138 14.50 2.33 13.23
C PHE A 138 14.79 1.54 14.50
N ASP A 139 15.55 2.15 15.39
CA ASP A 139 15.90 1.59 16.69
C ASP A 139 14.87 2.00 17.75
N SER A 140 14.39 3.23 17.66
CA SER A 140 13.38 3.75 18.57
C SER A 140 12.48 4.79 17.91
N VAL A 141 11.31 4.96 18.50
CA VAL A 141 10.36 6.02 18.17
C VAL A 141 9.66 6.46 19.46
N ARG A 142 9.53 7.77 19.66
CA ARG A 142 8.79 8.39 20.78
C ARG A 142 7.98 9.56 20.25
N PHE A 143 6.75 9.73 20.70
CA PHE A 143 5.91 10.87 20.36
C PHE A 143 4.85 11.08 21.43
N ASP A 144 4.41 12.32 21.58
CA ASP A 144 3.28 12.69 22.44
C ASP A 144 2.63 13.99 21.94
N THR A 145 1.37 14.23 22.29
CA THR A 145 0.70 15.50 22.07
C THR A 145 -0.26 15.81 23.22
N THR A 146 0.11 16.82 24.01
CA THR A 146 -0.59 17.30 25.20
C THR A 146 -0.96 18.77 25.03
N ALA A 147 -1.63 19.33 26.04
CA ALA A 147 -2.04 20.74 26.03
C ALA A 147 -0.86 21.72 25.91
N ASN A 148 0.33 21.35 26.37
CA ASN A 148 1.50 22.25 26.43
C ASN A 148 2.77 21.69 25.77
N SER A 149 2.70 20.53 25.11
CA SER A 149 3.85 19.91 24.43
C SER A 149 3.40 19.04 23.26
N SER A 150 4.13 19.10 22.16
CA SER A 150 4.01 18.16 21.04
C SER A 150 5.41 17.86 20.52
N PHE A 151 5.75 16.59 20.41
CA PHE A 151 7.04 16.16 19.87
C PHE A 151 6.93 14.80 19.20
N TYR A 152 7.89 14.54 18.33
CA TYR A 152 8.25 13.19 17.90
C TYR A 152 9.77 13.11 17.81
N GLU A 153 10.30 11.92 18.03
CA GLU A 153 11.71 11.61 17.90
C GLU A 153 11.83 10.17 17.40
N ILE A 154 12.60 9.99 16.33
CA ILE A 154 12.94 8.70 15.76
C ILE A 154 14.46 8.60 15.78
N ASP A 155 14.96 7.40 16.03
CA ASP A 155 16.40 7.19 16.11
C ASP A 155 16.86 5.90 15.44
N SER A 156 18.09 5.92 14.97
CA SER A 156 18.76 4.80 14.34
C SER A 156 20.28 4.93 14.47
N GLU A 157 20.94 3.82 14.79
CA GLU A 157 22.39 3.71 14.81
C GLU A 157 23.04 4.11 13.48
N ALA A 158 22.33 3.95 12.35
CA ALA A 158 22.81 4.29 11.02
C ALA A 158 22.43 5.72 10.59
N GLY A 159 21.67 6.45 11.42
CA GLY A 159 21.20 7.81 11.14
C GLY A 159 22.35 8.82 11.04
N TRP A 160 22.35 9.66 9.99
CA TRP A 160 23.38 10.70 9.81
C TRP A 160 23.47 11.68 10.99
N TRP A 161 22.34 11.93 11.66
CA TRP A 161 22.27 12.80 12.84
C TRP A 161 23.12 12.30 14.02
N ASN A 162 23.44 11.00 14.07
CA ASN A 162 24.30 10.40 15.11
C ASN A 162 25.80 10.33 14.70
N SER A 163 26.22 11.03 13.65
CA SER A 163 27.63 11.03 13.22
C SER A 163 28.60 11.65 14.23
N GLY A 164 28.10 12.50 15.13
CA GLY A 164 28.86 13.11 16.22
C GLY A 164 28.58 12.53 17.60
N GLU A 165 27.76 11.48 17.71
CA GLU A 165 27.33 10.94 19.00
C GLU A 165 28.48 10.18 19.70
N ASP A 166 28.61 10.37 21.01
CA ASP A 166 29.58 9.64 21.84
C ASP A 166 29.00 8.30 22.29
N GLU A 167 29.15 7.28 21.44
CA GLU A 167 28.60 5.94 21.67
C GLU A 167 29.46 5.14 22.67
N PRO A 168 28.84 4.33 23.56
CA PRO A 168 29.58 3.39 24.41
C PRO A 168 30.50 2.48 23.59
N GLY A 169 31.81 2.53 23.83
CA GLY A 169 32.81 1.79 23.06
C GLY A 169 33.35 2.54 21.82
N GLY A 170 32.93 3.79 21.62
CA GLY A 170 33.35 4.73 20.61
C GLY A 170 32.62 4.55 19.27
N ASN A 171 32.10 5.66 18.75
CA ASN A 171 31.41 5.73 17.45
C ASN A 171 32.31 5.25 16.30
N LYS A 172 31.85 4.22 15.59
CA LYS A 172 32.63 3.59 14.51
C LYS A 172 32.45 4.27 13.14
N GLY A 173 31.68 5.35 13.07
CA GLY A 173 31.39 6.05 11.83
C GLY A 173 30.39 5.27 10.97
N TYR A 174 30.60 5.28 9.65
CA TYR A 174 29.79 4.57 8.65
C TYR A 174 28.28 4.87 8.65
N LYS A 175 27.84 5.94 9.33
CA LYS A 175 26.46 6.46 9.23
C LYS A 175 26.09 6.71 7.77
N VAL A 176 24.85 6.40 7.41
CA VAL A 176 24.33 6.64 6.07
C VAL A 176 24.10 8.14 5.93
N ARG A 177 24.59 8.76 4.85
CA ARG A 177 24.32 10.20 4.60
C ARG A 177 22.86 10.39 4.21
N TYR A 178 22.32 11.59 4.43
CA TYR A 178 21.06 11.99 3.82
C TYR A 178 21.10 11.74 2.31
N LYS A 179 20.07 11.08 1.77
CA LYS A 179 20.00 10.66 0.36
C LYS A 179 21.18 9.79 -0.13
N GLY A 180 21.87 9.11 0.77
CA GLY A 180 23.10 8.36 0.51
C GLY A 180 23.00 6.86 0.71
N GLY A 181 21.81 6.32 0.97
CA GLY A 181 21.59 4.91 1.30
C GLY A 181 21.52 3.95 0.11
N TYR A 182 21.42 4.45 -1.12
CA TYR A 182 21.32 3.63 -2.33
C TYR A 182 22.67 3.54 -3.05
N PHE A 183 23.45 2.46 -2.98
CA PHE A 183 23.30 1.24 -2.17
C PHE A 183 24.69 0.75 -1.70
N PRO A 184 25.42 1.55 -0.90
CA PRO A 184 26.79 1.22 -0.50
C PRO A 184 26.83 -0.11 0.25
N VAL A 185 27.90 -0.88 0.04
CA VAL A 185 28.13 -2.14 0.76
C VAL A 185 28.41 -1.90 2.24
N ALA A 186 28.29 -2.95 3.04
CA ALA A 186 28.74 -2.96 4.43
C ALA A 186 30.22 -2.48 4.54
N PRO A 187 30.60 -1.75 5.61
CA PRO A 187 29.82 -1.54 6.83
C PRO A 187 28.94 -0.28 6.84
N THR A 188 28.78 0.44 5.72
CA THR A 188 27.81 1.56 5.65
C THR A 188 26.38 1.06 5.74
N ASP A 189 26.06 -0.04 5.07
CA ASP A 189 24.78 -0.72 5.21
C ASP A 189 24.78 -1.60 6.47
N HIS A 190 24.06 -1.15 7.50
CA HIS A 190 23.96 -1.81 8.80
C HIS A 190 22.87 -2.91 8.83
N PHE A 191 21.98 -2.95 7.83
CA PHE A 191 20.75 -3.73 7.89
C PHE A 191 20.71 -4.90 6.90
N GLY A 192 21.83 -5.19 6.21
CA GLY A 192 21.95 -6.31 5.26
C GLY A 192 21.41 -7.63 5.82
N ASP A 193 21.93 -8.08 6.97
CA ASP A 193 21.54 -9.34 7.60
C ASP A 193 20.06 -9.35 8.05
N LEU A 194 19.53 -8.21 8.51
CA LEU A 194 18.12 -8.09 8.89
C LEU A 194 17.22 -8.15 7.65
N ARG A 195 17.60 -7.52 6.55
CA ARG A 195 16.87 -7.64 5.28
C ARG A 195 16.92 -9.07 4.74
N ASP A 196 18.06 -9.76 4.83
CA ASP A 196 18.16 -11.17 4.46
C ASP A 196 17.21 -12.04 5.30
N ARG A 197 17.10 -11.77 6.61
CA ARG A 197 16.14 -12.47 7.48
C ARG A 197 14.69 -12.21 7.05
N ILE A 198 14.33 -10.96 6.74
CA ILE A 198 13.00 -10.62 6.21
C ILE A 198 12.74 -11.38 4.90
N THR A 199 13.70 -11.39 3.98
CA THR A 199 13.62 -12.12 2.71
C THR A 199 13.40 -13.62 2.91
N LEU A 200 14.14 -14.26 3.83
CA LEU A 200 13.96 -15.67 4.13
C LEU A 200 12.56 -15.96 4.70
N ASN A 201 12.07 -15.13 5.63
CA ASN A 201 10.73 -15.26 6.20
C ASN A 201 9.62 -15.07 5.14
N LEU A 202 9.82 -14.17 4.18
CA LEU A 202 8.92 -13.99 3.03
C LEU A 202 8.91 -15.25 2.15
N ILE A 203 10.08 -15.80 1.81
CA ILE A 203 10.18 -17.03 1.01
C ILE A 203 9.50 -18.20 1.72
N GLU A 204 9.73 -18.35 3.03
CA GLU A 204 9.09 -19.38 3.85
C GLU A 204 7.56 -19.21 3.92
N SER A 205 7.08 -17.96 3.86
CA SER A 205 5.64 -17.63 3.78
C SER A 205 5.06 -17.72 2.35
N GLY A 206 5.83 -18.22 1.39
CA GLY A 206 5.37 -18.50 0.03
C GLY A 206 5.56 -17.36 -0.99
N PHE A 207 6.27 -16.29 -0.66
CA PHE A 207 6.61 -15.24 -1.62
C PHE A 207 7.69 -15.71 -2.59
N THR A 208 7.59 -15.28 -3.85
CA THR A 208 8.72 -15.31 -4.78
C THR A 208 9.42 -13.95 -4.75
N VAL A 209 10.45 -13.83 -3.92
CA VAL A 209 11.23 -12.59 -3.78
C VAL A 209 12.13 -12.38 -4.99
N GLU A 210 12.14 -11.16 -5.53
CA GLU A 210 12.92 -10.78 -6.71
C GLU A 210 14.26 -10.13 -6.33
N ARG A 211 14.22 -9.18 -5.39
CA ARG A 211 15.39 -8.44 -4.90
C ARG A 211 15.13 -7.79 -3.55
N ALA A 212 16.20 -7.47 -2.84
CA ALA A 212 16.21 -6.71 -1.60
C ALA A 212 17.37 -5.71 -1.64
N HIS A 213 17.17 -4.47 -1.21
CA HIS A 213 18.23 -3.48 -1.11
C HIS A 213 17.92 -2.41 -0.06
N HIS A 214 18.99 -1.71 0.34
CA HIS A 214 18.86 -0.43 1.03
C HIS A 214 18.34 0.61 0.04
N GLU A 215 17.43 1.47 0.50
CA GLU A 215 16.85 2.56 -0.27
C GLU A 215 17.60 3.89 -0.05
N VAL A 216 17.18 4.96 -0.72
CA VAL A 216 17.91 6.24 -0.77
C VAL A 216 18.14 6.90 0.59
N GLY A 217 17.18 6.82 1.51
CA GLY A 217 17.20 7.52 2.78
C GLY A 217 18.31 7.09 3.74
N THR A 218 18.69 7.98 4.66
CA THR A 218 19.54 7.68 5.82
C THR A 218 18.88 6.64 6.74
N ALA A 219 19.57 6.23 7.82
CA ALA A 219 19.07 5.21 8.75
C ALA A 219 18.90 3.88 8.01
N GLY A 220 17.73 3.24 8.11
CA GLY A 220 17.49 1.90 7.53
C GLY A 220 16.38 1.86 6.49
N GLN A 221 16.28 2.83 5.57
CA GLN A 221 15.31 2.73 4.47
C GLN A 221 15.60 1.49 3.62
N SER A 222 14.57 0.70 3.33
CA SER A 222 14.70 -0.60 2.68
C SER A 222 13.55 -0.85 1.70
N GLU A 223 13.82 -1.64 0.67
CA GLU A 223 12.82 -2.16 -0.27
C GLU A 223 13.11 -3.65 -0.52
N ILE A 224 12.04 -4.45 -0.53
CA ILE A 224 12.09 -5.86 -0.92
C ILE A 224 10.95 -6.08 -1.90
N ASN A 225 11.27 -6.51 -3.11
CA ASN A 225 10.28 -6.76 -4.15
C ASN A 225 9.98 -8.24 -4.25
N TYR A 226 8.73 -8.53 -4.54
CA TYR A 226 8.22 -9.87 -4.77
C TYR A 226 7.34 -9.88 -6.01
N LYS A 227 7.20 -11.05 -6.59
CA LYS A 227 6.43 -11.25 -7.82
C LYS A 227 4.99 -10.75 -7.65
N PHE A 228 4.49 -10.06 -8.67
CA PHE A 228 3.11 -9.62 -8.77
C PHE A 228 2.09 -10.77 -8.66
N ASN A 229 0.84 -10.43 -8.35
CA ASN A 229 -0.28 -11.37 -8.29
C ASN A 229 -1.55 -10.73 -8.91
N THR A 230 -2.70 -11.42 -8.90
CA THR A 230 -3.99 -10.77 -9.24
C THR A 230 -4.36 -9.72 -8.19
N LEU A 231 -5.29 -8.82 -8.48
CA LEU A 231 -5.59 -7.63 -7.66
C LEU A 231 -5.85 -7.98 -6.19
N LEU A 232 -6.79 -8.88 -5.91
CA LEU A 232 -7.15 -9.25 -4.54
C LEU A 232 -5.94 -9.86 -3.82
N HIS A 233 -5.30 -10.83 -4.45
CA HIS A 233 -4.21 -11.57 -3.84
C HIS A 233 -2.94 -10.72 -3.69
N SER A 234 -2.71 -9.73 -4.56
CA SER A 234 -1.62 -8.77 -4.39
C SER A 234 -1.83 -7.89 -3.16
N ALA A 235 -3.08 -7.56 -2.85
CA ALA A 235 -3.40 -6.82 -1.64
C ALA A 235 -3.28 -7.70 -0.37
N ASP A 236 -3.69 -8.98 -0.44
CA ASP A 236 -3.41 -9.97 0.62
C ASP A 236 -1.89 -10.12 0.85
N ASP A 237 -1.11 -10.26 -0.23
CA ASP A 237 0.34 -10.38 -0.22
C ASP A 237 0.99 -9.13 0.41
N LEU A 238 0.51 -7.92 0.11
CA LEU A 238 1.04 -6.70 0.70
C LEU A 238 0.74 -6.57 2.21
N GLN A 239 -0.43 -7.03 2.66
CA GLN A 239 -0.73 -7.06 4.10
C GLN A 239 0.18 -8.06 4.84
N LEU A 240 0.40 -9.24 4.24
CA LEU A 240 1.31 -10.24 4.79
C LEU A 240 2.78 -9.77 4.76
N PHE A 241 3.20 -9.08 3.70
CA PHE A 241 4.51 -8.46 3.60
C PHE A 241 4.76 -7.47 4.75
N LYS A 242 3.82 -6.53 4.96
CA LYS A 242 3.88 -5.56 6.08
C LYS A 242 3.96 -6.26 7.44
N TYR A 243 3.20 -7.34 7.62
CA TYR A 243 3.23 -8.15 8.84
C TYR A 243 4.61 -8.80 9.06
N ILE A 244 5.17 -9.44 8.04
CA ILE A 244 6.46 -10.14 8.12
C ILE A 244 7.60 -9.15 8.38
N VAL A 245 7.65 -8.03 7.65
CA VAL A 245 8.66 -6.97 7.85
C VAL A 245 8.63 -6.47 9.29
N LYS A 246 7.45 -6.09 9.79
CA LYS A 246 7.29 -5.52 11.14
C LYS A 246 7.69 -6.51 12.23
N ASN A 247 7.23 -7.76 12.15
CA ASN A 247 7.52 -8.74 13.20
C ASN A 247 8.96 -9.25 13.15
N THR A 248 9.55 -9.35 11.96
CA THR A 248 10.97 -9.69 11.84
C THR A 248 11.85 -8.59 12.43
N ALA A 249 11.54 -7.31 12.15
CA ALA A 249 12.22 -6.18 12.77
C ALA A 249 12.03 -6.18 14.29
N TRP A 250 10.81 -6.44 14.77
CA TRP A 250 10.50 -6.51 16.19
C TRP A 250 11.28 -7.59 16.93
N GLN A 251 11.36 -8.81 16.38
CA GLN A 251 12.18 -9.89 16.94
C GLN A 251 13.69 -9.56 16.96
N ALA A 252 14.15 -8.71 16.05
CA ALA A 252 15.51 -8.20 16.01
C ALA A 252 15.76 -6.99 16.93
N GLY A 253 14.78 -6.60 17.76
CA GLY A 253 14.89 -5.44 18.66
C GLY A 253 14.84 -4.09 17.95
N ARG A 254 14.23 -4.04 16.76
CA ARG A 254 14.03 -2.84 15.93
C ARG A 254 12.54 -2.57 15.74
N THR A 255 12.20 -1.42 15.17
CA THR A 255 10.83 -1.06 14.80
C THR A 255 10.76 -0.64 13.34
N ALA A 256 9.81 -1.21 12.58
CA ALA A 256 9.62 -0.91 11.17
C ALA A 256 8.40 0.00 10.95
N THR A 257 8.54 0.98 10.06
CA THR A 257 7.42 1.83 9.64
C THR A 257 7.30 1.92 8.12
N PHE A 258 6.05 1.94 7.66
CA PHE A 258 5.67 2.13 6.25
C PHE A 258 5.07 3.52 6.02
N MET A 259 5.22 4.44 6.98
CA MET A 259 4.67 5.78 6.86
C MET A 259 5.33 6.54 5.70
N PRO A 260 4.59 7.38 4.96
CA PRO A 260 5.10 7.99 3.73
C PRO A 260 6.33 8.88 3.93
N LYS A 261 6.40 9.61 5.05
CA LYS A 261 7.48 10.56 5.33
C LYS A 261 7.83 10.58 6.82
N PRO A 262 8.67 9.64 7.29
CA PRO A 262 9.15 9.65 8.68
C PRO A 262 10.23 10.72 8.92
N LEU A 263 11.06 11.01 7.90
CA LEU A 263 12.20 11.93 8.01
C LEU A 263 12.00 13.18 7.14
N PHE A 264 12.08 14.35 7.77
CA PHE A 264 12.16 15.62 7.06
C PHE A 264 13.54 15.76 6.38
N GLY A 265 13.58 16.26 5.15
CA GLY A 265 14.83 16.47 4.43
C GLY A 265 15.46 15.23 3.79
N ASP A 266 14.85 14.05 3.93
CA ASP A 266 15.31 12.81 3.27
C ASP A 266 14.19 12.11 2.49
N ASN A 267 14.48 11.02 1.77
CA ASN A 267 13.51 10.31 0.94
C ASN A 267 12.33 9.74 1.76
N GLY A 268 11.13 9.82 1.20
CA GLY A 268 9.93 9.19 1.77
C GLY A 268 9.83 7.72 1.35
N SER A 269 8.86 6.99 1.90
CA SER A 269 8.51 5.61 1.52
C SER A 269 7.30 5.59 0.59
N GLY A 270 7.50 5.09 -0.64
CA GLY A 270 6.46 4.86 -1.63
C GLY A 270 5.87 3.46 -1.63
N MET A 271 4.83 3.29 -2.46
CA MET A 271 4.28 2.01 -2.87
C MET A 271 4.11 2.00 -4.38
N HIS A 272 5.21 1.91 -5.13
CA HIS A 272 5.12 1.93 -6.59
C HIS A 272 4.29 0.73 -7.07
N THR A 273 3.23 1.00 -7.81
CA THR A 273 2.24 -0.01 -8.19
C THR A 273 2.33 -0.28 -9.68
N HIS A 274 2.95 -1.40 -10.03
CA HIS A 274 3.02 -1.93 -11.39
C HIS A 274 1.72 -2.62 -11.77
N GLN A 275 1.15 -2.28 -12.93
CA GLN A 275 -0.17 -2.74 -13.36
C GLN A 275 -0.15 -3.24 -14.81
N SER A 276 -0.86 -4.35 -15.06
CA SER A 276 -1.12 -4.84 -16.43
C SER A 276 -2.44 -5.59 -16.52
N LEU A 277 -3.15 -5.40 -17.63
CA LEU A 277 -4.37 -6.17 -17.95
C LEU A 277 -4.08 -7.31 -18.91
N TRP A 278 -4.73 -8.43 -18.68
CA TRP A 278 -4.62 -9.65 -19.46
C TRP A 278 -6.00 -10.19 -19.81
N ASN A 279 -6.10 -10.81 -20.98
CA ASN A 279 -7.33 -11.46 -21.42
C ASN A 279 -6.99 -12.80 -22.06
N ALA A 280 -7.62 -13.88 -21.59
CA ALA A 280 -7.40 -15.25 -22.04
C ALA A 280 -5.90 -15.62 -22.08
N GLY A 281 -5.16 -15.21 -21.04
CA GLY A 281 -3.72 -15.46 -20.89
C GLY A 281 -2.81 -14.65 -21.83
N LYS A 282 -3.32 -13.62 -22.52
CA LYS A 282 -2.54 -12.72 -23.38
C LYS A 282 -2.43 -11.32 -22.77
N PRO A 283 -1.24 -10.69 -22.80
CA PRO A 283 -1.05 -9.33 -22.29
C PRO A 283 -1.73 -8.31 -23.22
N LEU A 284 -2.40 -7.32 -22.64
CA LEU A 284 -3.09 -6.28 -23.40
C LEU A 284 -2.31 -4.97 -23.53
N PHE A 285 -1.26 -4.78 -22.73
CA PHE A 285 -0.60 -3.47 -22.59
C PHE A 285 0.51 -3.19 -23.60
N TYR A 286 0.88 -4.17 -24.43
CA TYR A 286 1.99 -4.05 -25.39
C TYR A 286 1.52 -3.76 -26.81
N ASP A 287 2.17 -2.78 -27.43
CA ASP A 287 2.15 -2.53 -28.87
C ASP A 287 3.50 -1.96 -29.28
N GLU A 288 4.14 -2.55 -30.29
CA GLU A 288 5.47 -2.13 -30.76
C GLU A 288 5.47 -0.70 -31.33
N SER A 289 4.34 -0.25 -31.89
CA SER A 289 4.21 1.05 -32.53
C SER A 289 3.94 2.20 -31.56
N GLY A 290 3.47 1.89 -30.35
CA GLY A 290 3.09 2.88 -29.36
C GLY A 290 4.27 3.45 -28.58
N TYR A 291 4.10 4.67 -28.04
CA TYR A 291 5.11 5.30 -27.20
C TYR A 291 5.47 4.39 -26.00
N GLY A 292 6.76 4.18 -25.77
CA GLY A 292 7.25 3.28 -24.72
C GLY A 292 6.83 1.81 -24.91
N GLY A 293 6.35 1.42 -26.09
CA GLY A 293 5.81 0.09 -26.39
C GLY A 293 4.42 -0.18 -25.78
N LEU A 294 3.60 0.87 -25.60
CA LEU A 294 2.25 0.79 -25.01
C LEU A 294 1.16 0.68 -26.07
N SER A 295 0.22 -0.23 -25.86
CA SER A 295 -1.02 -0.28 -26.65
C SER A 295 -1.96 0.90 -26.36
N ASP A 296 -2.97 1.07 -27.21
CA ASP A 296 -4.08 2.00 -26.97
C ASP A 296 -4.78 1.71 -25.63
N THR A 297 -5.00 0.43 -25.29
CA THR A 297 -5.58 0.02 -23.99
C THR A 297 -4.74 0.54 -22.83
N ALA A 298 -3.42 0.36 -22.88
CA ALA A 298 -2.54 0.88 -21.83
C ALA A 298 -2.52 2.41 -21.80
N ARG A 299 -2.50 3.07 -22.96
CA ARG A 299 -2.53 4.54 -23.05
C ARG A 299 -3.81 5.12 -22.43
N TYR A 300 -4.98 4.54 -22.75
CA TYR A 300 -6.25 4.95 -22.16
C TYR A 300 -6.35 4.64 -20.66
N TYR A 301 -5.79 3.52 -20.22
CA TYR A 301 -5.68 3.20 -18.80
C TYR A 301 -4.87 4.25 -18.05
N ILE A 302 -3.74 4.69 -18.61
CA ILE A 302 -2.94 5.81 -18.08
C ILE A 302 -3.76 7.11 -18.08
N GLY A 303 -4.52 7.38 -19.14
CA GLY A 303 -5.40 8.53 -19.23
C GLY A 303 -6.40 8.59 -18.07
N GLY A 304 -7.05 7.46 -17.76
CA GLY A 304 -7.96 7.35 -16.61
C GLY A 304 -7.27 7.57 -15.26
N LEU A 305 -6.10 6.93 -15.04
CA LEU A 305 -5.31 7.13 -13.82
C LEU A 305 -4.93 8.61 -13.61
N LEU A 306 -4.45 9.29 -14.66
CA LEU A 306 -4.04 10.69 -14.57
C LEU A 306 -5.25 11.63 -14.43
N HIS A 307 -6.36 11.34 -15.12
CA HIS A 307 -7.58 12.12 -15.07
C HIS A 307 -8.20 12.12 -13.67
N HIS A 308 -8.34 10.93 -13.07
CA HIS A 308 -8.93 10.76 -11.75
C HIS A 308 -7.92 10.89 -10.60
N ALA A 309 -6.63 11.13 -10.87
CA ALA A 309 -5.62 11.28 -9.81
C ALA A 309 -6.07 12.20 -8.65
N PRO A 310 -6.71 13.37 -8.87
CA PRO A 310 -7.17 14.21 -7.77
C PRO A 310 -8.12 13.54 -6.76
N SER A 311 -9.01 12.64 -7.19
CA SER A 311 -9.93 11.87 -6.32
C SER A 311 -9.32 10.52 -5.91
N LEU A 312 -8.61 9.84 -6.82
CA LEU A 312 -7.94 8.55 -6.60
C LEU A 312 -6.91 8.60 -5.45
N LEU A 313 -6.25 9.74 -5.26
CA LEU A 313 -5.28 9.93 -4.17
C LEU A 313 -5.93 9.83 -2.79
N ALA A 314 -7.25 9.97 -2.65
CA ALA A 314 -7.96 9.72 -1.40
C ALA A 314 -7.86 8.26 -0.92
N PHE A 315 -7.60 7.30 -1.83
CA PHE A 315 -7.39 5.88 -1.49
C PHE A 315 -5.93 5.44 -1.62
N THR A 316 -5.17 6.05 -2.54
CA THR A 316 -3.78 5.67 -2.83
C THR A 316 -2.75 6.41 -1.97
N ASN A 317 -3.10 7.60 -1.47
CA ASN A 317 -2.29 8.44 -0.57
C ASN A 317 -3.14 8.94 0.61
N PRO A 318 -3.70 8.03 1.42
CA PRO A 318 -4.90 8.31 2.21
C PRO A 318 -4.63 8.94 3.57
N THR A 319 -3.43 9.47 3.84
CA THR A 319 -3.09 10.05 5.15
C THR A 319 -2.55 11.46 5.02
N VAL A 320 -2.61 12.24 6.09
CA VAL A 320 -1.99 13.58 6.10
C VAL A 320 -0.48 13.48 5.84
N ASN A 321 0.19 12.42 6.32
CA ASN A 321 1.63 12.23 6.13
C ASN A 321 2.01 11.91 4.68
N SER A 322 1.09 11.36 3.86
CA SER A 322 1.28 11.17 2.42
C SER A 322 1.69 12.46 1.71
N TYR A 323 1.13 13.59 2.13
CA TYR A 323 1.37 14.89 1.51
C TYR A 323 2.64 15.59 2.01
N HIS A 324 3.31 15.03 3.01
CA HIS A 324 4.71 15.39 3.31
C HIS A 324 5.70 14.63 2.41
N ARG A 325 5.29 13.50 1.80
CA ARG A 325 6.06 12.79 0.78
C ARG A 325 5.88 13.42 -0.60
N LEU A 326 4.65 13.72 -1.01
CA LEU A 326 4.31 14.28 -2.33
C LEU A 326 4.69 15.78 -2.46
N VAL A 327 5.99 16.05 -2.35
CA VAL A 327 6.59 17.39 -2.52
C VAL A 327 7.76 17.30 -3.51
N PRO A 328 8.08 18.38 -4.25
CA PRO A 328 9.23 18.38 -5.17
C PRO A 328 10.57 18.04 -4.48
N GLY A 329 11.49 17.37 -5.19
CA GLY A 329 12.90 17.20 -4.77
C GLY A 329 13.31 15.89 -4.07
N TYR A 330 12.40 14.91 -3.95
CA TYR A 330 12.66 13.63 -3.23
C TYR A 330 12.27 12.37 -4.02
N GLU A 331 12.37 12.40 -5.34
CA GLU A 331 11.83 11.37 -6.26
C GLU A 331 10.32 11.10 -6.10
N ALA A 332 9.61 11.96 -5.37
CA ALA A 332 8.17 11.88 -5.21
C ALA A 332 7.49 12.50 -6.45
N PRO A 333 6.52 11.79 -7.05
CA PRO A 333 5.87 12.24 -8.26
C PRO A 333 4.71 13.19 -7.94
N VAL A 334 4.90 14.46 -8.26
CA VAL A 334 3.85 15.49 -8.11
C VAL A 334 3.23 15.92 -9.43
N ASN A 335 3.84 15.54 -10.55
CA ASN A 335 3.45 15.99 -11.88
C ASN A 335 2.63 14.91 -12.59
N LEU A 336 1.37 15.22 -12.91
CA LEU A 336 0.39 14.33 -13.55
C LEU A 336 0.70 14.12 -15.03
N VAL A 337 1.85 13.52 -15.29
CA VAL A 337 2.33 13.12 -16.60
C VAL A 337 2.79 11.68 -16.56
N TYR A 338 2.94 11.11 -17.75
CA TYR A 338 3.59 9.82 -17.92
C TYR A 338 4.88 9.97 -18.73
N SER A 339 5.85 9.11 -18.46
CA SER A 339 7.12 9.11 -19.19
C SER A 339 7.84 7.77 -19.05
N GLN A 340 8.58 7.38 -20.08
CA GLN A 340 9.50 6.25 -20.02
C GLN A 340 10.73 6.61 -19.16
N ARG A 341 11.16 5.70 -18.28
CA ARG A 341 12.35 5.85 -17.39
C ARG A 341 12.28 6.95 -16.32
N ASN A 342 11.46 7.98 -16.50
CA ASN A 342 11.46 9.16 -15.63
C ASN A 342 10.82 8.89 -14.27
N ARG A 343 11.59 9.02 -13.20
CA ARG A 343 11.14 8.79 -11.81
C ARG A 343 10.35 9.96 -11.23
N SER A 344 10.39 11.14 -11.86
CA SER A 344 9.66 12.34 -11.44
C SER A 344 8.20 12.38 -11.92
N ALA A 345 7.83 11.50 -12.86
CA ALA A 345 6.48 11.39 -13.40
C ALA A 345 5.57 10.54 -12.50
N CYS A 346 4.28 10.88 -12.42
CA CYS A 346 3.27 10.06 -11.72
C CYS A 346 3.20 8.64 -12.29
N ILE A 347 3.23 8.52 -13.61
CA ILE A 347 3.21 7.22 -14.29
C ILE A 347 4.55 7.00 -15.00
N ARG A 348 5.31 6.00 -14.56
CA ARG A 348 6.53 5.55 -15.25
C ARG A 348 6.20 4.36 -16.15
N ILE A 349 6.84 4.32 -17.33
CA ILE A 349 6.89 3.10 -18.16
C ILE A 349 8.26 2.44 -17.96
N PRO A 350 8.34 1.28 -17.27
CA PRO A 350 9.59 0.55 -17.12
C PRO A 350 10.14 0.07 -18.48
N ILE A 351 11.47 0.15 -18.65
CA ILE A 351 12.13 -0.46 -19.82
C ILE A 351 12.18 -1.96 -19.61
N THR A 352 11.44 -2.68 -20.44
CA THR A 352 11.29 -4.13 -20.40
C THR A 352 11.64 -4.82 -21.72
N GLY A 353 12.21 -4.07 -22.65
CA GLY A 353 12.51 -4.53 -24.01
C GLY A 353 11.25 -4.79 -24.82
N SER A 354 11.33 -5.75 -25.75
CA SER A 354 10.26 -6.13 -26.67
C SER A 354 9.38 -7.28 -26.17
N ASN A 355 9.56 -7.77 -24.94
CA ASN A 355 8.74 -8.85 -24.40
C ASN A 355 7.35 -8.33 -24.02
N PRO A 356 6.26 -8.72 -24.72
CA PRO A 356 4.92 -8.22 -24.45
C PRO A 356 4.45 -8.53 -23.02
N LYS A 357 4.88 -9.68 -22.47
CA LYS A 357 4.48 -10.14 -21.13
C LYS A 357 5.06 -9.31 -19.99
N ALA A 358 6.12 -8.54 -20.25
CA ALA A 358 6.75 -7.69 -19.25
C ALA A 358 6.25 -6.24 -19.31
N LYS A 359 5.48 -5.88 -20.34
CA LYS A 359 4.96 -4.52 -20.52
C LYS A 359 3.88 -4.23 -19.47
N ARG A 360 4.05 -3.10 -18.80
CA ARG A 360 3.21 -2.65 -17.69
C ARG A 360 3.36 -1.14 -17.50
N VAL A 361 2.47 -0.57 -16.72
CA VAL A 361 2.56 0.82 -16.24
C VAL A 361 2.91 0.80 -14.76
N GLU A 362 3.60 1.82 -14.28
CA GLU A 362 3.95 1.95 -12.86
C GLU A 362 3.42 3.27 -12.33
N PHE A 363 2.43 3.19 -11.43
CA PHE A 363 1.93 4.36 -10.72
C PHE A 363 2.76 4.59 -9.46
N ARG A 364 3.46 5.72 -9.40
CA ARG A 364 4.47 6.01 -8.37
C ARG A 364 3.95 6.86 -7.21
N CYS A 365 2.79 7.48 -7.38
CA CYS A 365 2.15 8.27 -6.33
C CYS A 365 1.80 7.47 -5.08
N PRO A 366 1.21 6.26 -5.17
CA PRO A 366 0.71 5.56 -4.00
C PRO A 366 1.78 5.36 -2.92
N ASP A 367 1.33 5.28 -1.68
CA ASP A 367 2.16 4.93 -0.52
C ASP A 367 1.48 3.85 0.34
N ALA A 368 2.25 3.19 1.19
CA ALA A 368 1.79 2.04 1.96
C ALA A 368 1.04 2.41 3.27
N SER A 369 0.54 3.65 3.37
CA SER A 369 -0.03 4.21 4.61
C SER A 369 -1.48 3.80 4.89
N GLY A 370 -2.21 3.31 3.89
CA GLY A 370 -3.60 2.89 4.04
C GLY A 370 -3.88 1.47 3.60
N ASN A 371 -4.98 1.33 2.85
CA ASN A 371 -5.61 0.07 2.54
C ASN A 371 -5.28 -0.40 1.11
N PRO A 372 -4.52 -1.50 0.93
CA PRO A 372 -4.11 -1.94 -0.40
C PRO A 372 -5.27 -2.49 -1.23
N TYR A 373 -6.29 -3.07 -0.61
CA TYR A 373 -7.47 -3.58 -1.33
C TYR A 373 -8.24 -2.43 -1.99
N LEU A 374 -8.50 -1.35 -1.24
CA LEU A 374 -9.17 -0.16 -1.76
C LEU A 374 -8.29 0.60 -2.76
N SER A 375 -6.99 0.72 -2.47
CA SER A 375 -6.02 1.39 -3.34
C SER A 375 -5.94 0.72 -4.72
N PHE A 376 -5.80 -0.62 -4.78
CA PHE A 376 -5.70 -1.34 -6.05
C PHE A 376 -7.03 -1.36 -6.80
N ALA A 377 -8.16 -1.55 -6.10
CA ALA A 377 -9.48 -1.47 -6.71
C ALA A 377 -9.73 -0.09 -7.33
N ALA A 378 -9.47 1.00 -6.59
CA ALA A 378 -9.66 2.37 -7.10
C ALA A 378 -8.76 2.67 -8.31
N GLN A 379 -7.50 2.21 -8.30
CA GLN A 379 -6.59 2.34 -9.44
C GLN A 379 -7.14 1.61 -10.68
N MET A 380 -7.64 0.38 -10.51
CA MET A 380 -8.23 -0.36 -11.62
C MET A 380 -9.48 0.31 -12.16
N MET A 381 -10.39 0.75 -11.28
CA MET A 381 -11.61 1.45 -11.70
C MET A 381 -11.29 2.73 -12.48
N ALA A 382 -10.32 3.54 -12.02
CA ALA A 382 -9.87 4.71 -12.76
C ALA A 382 -9.31 4.35 -14.14
N GLY A 383 -8.48 3.30 -14.23
CA GLY A 383 -7.93 2.86 -15.51
C GLY A 383 -8.98 2.27 -16.46
N LEU A 384 -9.98 1.56 -15.94
CA LEU A 384 -11.10 1.03 -16.73
C LEU A 384 -12.01 2.13 -17.27
N ASP A 385 -12.28 3.17 -16.47
CA ASP A 385 -13.00 4.35 -16.97
C ASP A 385 -12.24 5.03 -18.10
N GLY A 386 -10.92 5.18 -17.94
CA GLY A 386 -10.02 5.64 -18.99
C GLY A 386 -10.18 4.86 -20.30
N ILE A 387 -10.21 3.53 -20.24
CA ILE A 387 -10.43 2.66 -21.41
C ILE A 387 -11.84 2.84 -21.99
N LYS A 388 -12.87 2.84 -21.15
CA LYS A 388 -14.29 2.97 -21.54
C LYS A 388 -14.53 4.27 -22.30
N ASN A 389 -13.98 5.38 -21.79
CA ASN A 389 -14.16 6.72 -22.32
C ASN A 389 -13.04 7.16 -23.29
N LYS A 390 -12.05 6.28 -23.55
CA LYS A 390 -10.87 6.57 -24.39
C LYS A 390 -10.17 7.87 -24.00
N ILE A 391 -9.98 8.05 -22.69
CA ILE A 391 -9.35 9.25 -22.13
C ILE A 391 -7.91 9.29 -22.59
N GLU A 392 -7.55 10.28 -23.42
CA GLU A 392 -6.16 10.46 -23.84
C GLU A 392 -5.36 11.17 -22.74
N PRO A 393 -4.25 10.58 -22.26
CA PRO A 393 -3.36 11.28 -21.34
C PRO A 393 -2.69 12.46 -22.05
N VAL A 394 -2.31 13.47 -21.28
CA VAL A 394 -1.44 14.56 -21.77
C VAL A 394 -0.17 13.97 -22.37
N ALA A 395 0.39 14.61 -23.41
CA ALA A 395 1.57 14.11 -24.09
C ALA A 395 2.72 13.79 -23.11
N PRO A 396 3.49 12.71 -23.34
CA PRO A 396 4.53 12.29 -22.40
C PRO A 396 5.66 13.32 -22.36
N VAL A 397 6.27 13.48 -21.19
CA VAL A 397 7.34 14.47 -20.97
C VAL A 397 8.65 13.77 -20.59
N ASP A 398 9.51 13.61 -21.60
CA ASP A 398 10.83 12.95 -21.46
C ASP A 398 11.94 13.96 -21.10
N LYS A 399 11.69 14.77 -20.08
CA LYS A 399 12.63 15.74 -19.49
C LYS A 399 12.66 15.53 -17.98
N ASP A 400 13.73 15.98 -17.32
CA ASP A 400 13.72 16.09 -15.86
C ASP A 400 12.64 17.11 -15.46
N LEU A 401 11.58 16.65 -14.80
CA LEU A 401 10.44 17.50 -14.46
C LEU A 401 10.75 18.48 -13.32
N TYR A 402 11.83 18.26 -12.58
CA TYR A 402 12.28 19.17 -11.52
C TYR A 402 13.04 20.38 -12.07
N GLU A 403 13.62 20.25 -13.27
CA GLU A 403 14.45 21.26 -13.94
C GLU A 403 13.71 21.94 -15.11
N LEU A 404 12.39 21.74 -15.23
CA LEU A 404 11.60 22.41 -16.27
C LEU A 404 11.64 23.93 -16.09
N PRO A 405 11.79 24.71 -17.18
CA PRO A 405 11.63 26.16 -17.13
C PRO A 405 10.29 26.52 -16.46
N PRO A 406 10.22 27.57 -15.61
CA PRO A 406 9.01 27.90 -14.85
C PRO A 406 7.75 28.06 -15.72
N GLU A 407 7.88 28.56 -16.94
CA GLU A 407 6.75 28.69 -17.88
C GLU A 407 6.26 27.34 -18.45
N GLU A 408 7.16 26.37 -18.65
CA GLU A 408 6.79 25.02 -19.10
C GLU A 408 6.18 24.21 -17.93
N ALA A 409 6.70 24.39 -16.72
CA ALA A 409 6.21 23.74 -15.50
C ALA A 409 4.76 24.14 -15.14
N LYS A 410 4.36 25.41 -15.39
CA LYS A 410 2.97 25.88 -15.17
C LYS A 410 1.93 25.13 -16.00
N GLY A 411 2.32 24.58 -17.15
CA GLY A 411 1.43 23.83 -18.03
C GLY A 411 1.22 22.38 -17.60
N VAL A 412 1.97 21.89 -16.60
CA VAL A 412 1.92 20.50 -16.14
C VAL A 412 0.96 20.41 -14.95
N PRO A 413 -0.18 19.70 -15.07
CA PRO A 413 -1.08 19.52 -13.94
C PRO A 413 -0.36 18.79 -12.80
N GLN A 414 -0.65 19.19 -11.57
CA GLN A 414 -0.05 18.60 -10.37
C GLN A 414 -1.09 17.88 -9.54
N VAL A 415 -0.64 16.90 -8.76
CA VAL A 415 -1.46 16.26 -7.72
C VAL A 415 -1.88 17.31 -6.68
N PRO A 416 -3.07 17.18 -6.06
CA PRO A 416 -3.41 18.01 -4.91
C PRO A 416 -2.38 17.81 -3.79
N SER A 417 -2.06 18.90 -3.09
CA SER A 417 -0.97 18.94 -2.11
C SER A 417 -1.38 18.63 -0.68
N THR A 418 -2.66 18.31 -0.42
CA THR A 418 -3.15 18.02 0.93
C THR A 418 -4.26 16.96 0.93
N LEU A 419 -4.40 16.24 2.05
CA LEU A 419 -5.47 15.25 2.23
C LEU A 419 -6.88 15.87 2.13
N PRO A 420 -7.19 17.03 2.75
CA PRO A 420 -8.49 17.68 2.59
C PRO A 420 -8.85 17.91 1.12
N ALA A 421 -7.90 18.39 0.31
CA ALA A 421 -8.14 18.68 -1.09
C ALA A 421 -8.52 17.43 -1.90
N VAL A 422 -7.89 16.28 -1.64
CA VAL A 422 -8.27 15.03 -2.35
C VAL A 422 -9.58 14.44 -1.83
N ILE A 423 -9.90 14.64 -0.54
CA ILE A 423 -11.16 14.18 0.04
C ILE A 423 -12.33 14.98 -0.54
N ASP A 424 -12.18 16.29 -0.71
CA ASP A 424 -13.18 17.12 -1.40
C ASP A 424 -13.29 16.74 -2.89
N LYS A 425 -12.17 16.37 -3.52
CA LYS A 425 -12.20 15.86 -4.90
C LYS A 425 -12.92 14.53 -5.02
N LEU A 426 -12.67 13.58 -4.12
CA LEU A 426 -13.39 12.31 -4.04
C LEU A 426 -14.89 12.55 -3.85
N GLU A 427 -15.29 13.45 -2.95
CA GLU A 427 -16.71 13.79 -2.74
C GLU A 427 -17.37 14.31 -4.03
N SER A 428 -16.63 15.06 -4.86
CA SER A 428 -17.15 15.61 -6.12
C SER A 428 -16.99 14.73 -7.37
N ASP A 429 -16.08 13.77 -7.35
CA ASP A 429 -15.69 12.92 -8.49
C ASP A 429 -15.42 11.48 -8.00
N HIS A 430 -16.48 10.67 -7.99
CA HIS A 430 -16.41 9.27 -7.60
C HIS A 430 -17.31 8.33 -8.42
N ASP A 431 -17.98 8.82 -9.47
CA ASP A 431 -18.88 8.01 -10.29
C ASP A 431 -18.17 6.81 -10.91
N TYR A 432 -16.91 6.98 -11.34
CA TYR A 432 -16.09 5.90 -11.89
C TYR A 432 -15.84 4.76 -10.89
N LEU A 433 -15.89 5.02 -9.59
CA LEU A 433 -15.73 4.01 -8.53
C LEU A 433 -17.02 3.22 -8.31
N LEU A 434 -18.18 3.84 -8.55
CA LEU A 434 -19.50 3.26 -8.33
C LEU A 434 -19.93 2.29 -9.45
N GLU A 435 -19.27 2.35 -10.61
CA GLU A 435 -19.50 1.45 -11.74
C GLU A 435 -19.43 -0.02 -11.31
N GLY A 436 -20.42 -0.82 -11.72
CA GLY A 436 -20.53 -2.23 -11.33
C GLY A 436 -20.82 -2.48 -9.84
N GLY A 437 -21.07 -1.45 -9.04
CA GLY A 437 -21.23 -1.57 -7.59
C GLY A 437 -19.96 -1.99 -6.86
N VAL A 438 -18.78 -1.76 -7.47
CA VAL A 438 -17.47 -2.11 -6.89
C VAL A 438 -17.25 -1.34 -5.59
N PHE A 439 -17.26 -0.01 -5.67
CA PHE A 439 -17.47 0.85 -4.51
C PHE A 439 -18.96 1.19 -4.40
N THR A 440 -19.40 1.44 -3.17
CA THR A 440 -20.78 1.84 -2.88
C THR A 440 -20.79 3.25 -2.27
N PRO A 441 -21.90 4.00 -2.40
CA PRO A 441 -22.00 5.33 -1.79
C PRO A 441 -21.72 5.30 -0.28
N ASP A 442 -22.24 4.29 0.45
CA ASP A 442 -22.02 4.16 1.89
C ASP A 442 -20.54 3.97 2.26
N LEU A 443 -19.77 3.25 1.44
CA LEU A 443 -18.33 3.09 1.63
C LEU A 443 -17.61 4.43 1.44
N ILE A 444 -17.92 5.16 0.37
CA ILE A 444 -17.26 6.43 0.03
C ILE A 444 -17.58 7.50 1.08
N GLU A 445 -18.85 7.63 1.47
CA GLU A 445 -19.29 8.55 2.53
C GLU A 445 -18.62 8.23 3.87
N THR A 446 -18.55 6.95 4.23
CA THR A 446 -17.88 6.49 5.46
C THR A 446 -16.38 6.80 5.42
N TRP A 447 -15.73 6.59 4.27
CA TRP A 447 -14.31 6.91 4.08
C TRP A 447 -14.05 8.40 4.25
N ILE A 448 -14.81 9.26 3.56
CA ILE A 448 -14.71 10.72 3.65
C ILE A 448 -14.87 11.18 5.09
N LYS A 449 -15.92 10.70 5.77
CA LYS A 449 -16.20 11.03 7.17
C LYS A 449 -15.04 10.64 8.08
N LEU A 450 -14.56 9.40 7.97
CA LEU A 450 -13.46 8.89 8.78
C LEU A 450 -12.20 9.73 8.60
N LYS A 451 -11.84 10.11 7.36
CA LYS A 451 -10.66 10.93 7.08
C LYS A 451 -10.79 12.35 7.61
N ARG A 452 -11.97 12.97 7.48
CA ARG A 452 -12.24 14.31 8.03
C ARG A 452 -12.14 14.30 9.56
N GLU A 453 -12.86 13.40 10.22
CA GLU A 453 -13.00 13.39 11.69
C GLU A 453 -11.77 12.85 12.43
N ASN A 454 -11.08 11.84 11.87
CA ASN A 454 -10.04 11.10 12.60
C ASN A 454 -8.61 11.37 12.14
N GLU A 455 -8.41 12.11 11.05
CA GLU A 455 -7.07 12.47 10.56
C GLU A 455 -6.93 13.97 10.29
N ILE A 456 -7.80 14.55 9.46
CA ILE A 456 -7.71 15.96 9.07
C ILE A 456 -7.94 16.89 10.27
N ASP A 457 -9.08 16.78 10.94
CA ASP A 457 -9.40 17.66 12.06
C ASP A 457 -8.46 17.48 13.26
N PRO A 458 -8.08 16.25 13.65
CA PRO A 458 -7.09 16.04 14.69
C PRO A 458 -5.76 16.75 14.42
N ILE A 459 -5.24 16.72 13.18
CA ILE A 459 -4.02 17.46 12.84
C ILE A 459 -4.28 18.96 12.82
N ARG A 460 -5.35 19.41 12.18
CA ARG A 460 -5.68 20.84 12.01
C ARG A 460 -5.85 21.59 13.34
N LEU A 461 -6.34 20.92 14.37
CA LEU A 461 -6.62 21.53 15.68
C LEU A 461 -5.41 21.56 16.62
N ARG A 462 -4.28 20.97 16.25
CA ARG A 462 -3.06 20.88 17.08
C ARG A 462 -1.98 21.80 16.53
N PRO A 463 -1.49 22.80 17.29
CA PRO A 463 -0.38 23.65 16.86
C PRO A 463 0.87 22.82 16.53
N HIS A 464 1.50 23.09 15.38
CA HIS A 464 2.71 22.40 14.95
C HIS A 464 3.97 23.02 15.61
N PRO A 465 5.00 22.24 16.00
CA PRO A 465 6.22 22.79 16.63
C PRO A 465 6.89 23.92 15.83
N HIS A 466 6.83 23.87 14.50
CA HIS A 466 7.37 24.92 13.63
C HIS A 466 6.59 26.25 13.70
N GLU A 467 5.31 26.25 14.09
CA GLU A 467 4.54 27.49 14.30
C GLU A 467 5.12 28.34 15.43
N PHE A 468 5.65 27.72 16.48
CA PHE A 468 6.32 28.45 17.57
C PHE A 468 7.61 29.12 17.08
N ALA A 469 8.35 28.50 16.17
CA ALA A 469 9.55 29.12 15.57
C ALA A 469 9.21 30.30 14.66
N LEU A 470 8.01 30.30 14.05
CA LEU A 470 7.57 31.35 13.12
C LEU A 470 6.82 32.49 13.81
N TYR A 471 6.07 32.19 14.87
CA TYR A 471 5.01 33.08 15.36
C TYR A 471 5.06 33.35 16.88
N TYR A 472 6.05 32.85 17.62
CA TYR A 472 6.11 33.11 19.07
C TYR A 472 6.44 34.58 19.40
N ASP A 473 7.12 35.29 18.51
CA ASP A 473 7.64 36.65 18.68
C ASP A 473 6.84 37.74 17.92
N VAL A 474 5.64 37.42 17.44
CA VAL A 474 4.76 38.36 16.69
C VAL A 474 4.33 39.60 17.47
#